data_AF-A0A820YP99-F1
#
_entry.id   AF-A0A820YP99-F1
#
_cell.length_a   1.000
_cell.length_b   1.000
_cell.length_c   1.000
_cell.angle_alpha   90.00
_cell.angle_beta   90.00
_cell.angle_gamma   90.00
#
_symmetry.space_group_name_H-M   'P 1'
#
loop_
_entity.id
_entity.type
_entity.pdbx_description
1 polymer ?
#
loop_
_entity_poly.entity_id
_entity_poly.type
_entity_poly.pdbx_seq_one_letter_code
_entity_poly.pdbx_strand_id
1 'polypeptide(L)'
;GTLVNNLRFADDIDVLEEDCDSLHQQIEQLKITAEEAGLLINTKKTKTLVFGDRNIEKHVQIAGNISENVEQFEYLGSLLTWDNNCSDEIKRRIGKSIGAMAALKSIWNSKKIK
;
A
#
# COMPACT_ATOMS: atom_id res chain seq x y z
N GLY A 1 20.47 -12.90 -2.05
CA GLY A 1 19.62 -12.02 -1.22
C GLY A 1 18.74 -12.87 -0.33
N THR A 2 18.14 -12.27 0.69
CA THR A 2 17.15 -12.95 1.55
C THR A 2 15.76 -12.53 1.09
N LEU A 3 14.83 -13.49 1.00
CA LEU A 3 13.44 -13.20 0.68
C LEU A 3 12.80 -12.41 1.83
N VAL A 4 12.16 -11.29 1.49
CA VAL A 4 11.33 -10.52 2.43
C VAL A 4 9.90 -10.68 1.98
N ASN A 5 9.07 -11.28 2.83
CA ASN A 5 7.68 -11.60 2.51
C ASN A 5 6.67 -10.80 3.36
N ASN A 6 7.14 -9.93 4.25
CA ASN A 6 6.27 -9.03 4.98
C ASN A 6 6.98 -7.71 5.34
N LEU A 7 6.22 -6.62 5.27
CA LEU A 7 6.62 -5.27 5.67
C LEU A 7 5.70 -4.83 6.80
N ARG A 8 6.25 -4.16 7.82
CA ARG A 8 5.48 -3.75 9.00
C ARG A 8 5.86 -2.34 9.41
N PHE A 9 4.88 -1.45 9.50
CA PHE A 9 5.07 -0.08 9.97
C PHE A 9 3.89 0.36 10.82
N ALA A 10 4.14 0.65 12.10
CA ALA A 10 3.09 0.96 13.07
C ALA A 10 1.97 -0.10 13.07
N ASP A 11 0.74 0.27 12.74
CA ASP A 11 -0.43 -0.60 12.62
C ASP A 11 -0.64 -1.19 11.22
N ASP A 12 0.13 -0.75 10.22
CA ASP A 12 0.06 -1.27 8.85
C ASP A 12 1.02 -2.45 8.64
N ILE A 13 0.50 -3.54 8.06
CA ILE A 13 1.25 -4.75 7.71
C ILE A 13 0.93 -5.14 6.26
N ASP A 14 1.96 -5.37 5.46
CA ASP A 14 1.85 -5.93 4.11
C ASP A 14 2.44 -7.32 4.09
N VAL A 15 1.72 -8.24 3.48
CA VAL A 15 2.13 -9.62 3.28
C VAL A 15 2.31 -9.82 1.77
N LEU A 16 3.46 -10.36 1.38
CA LEU A 16 3.88 -10.55 0.00
C LEU A 16 4.11 -12.03 -0.23
N GLU A 17 3.36 -12.61 -1.16
CA GLU A 17 3.50 -14.02 -1.54
C GLU A 17 3.34 -14.16 -3.06
N GLU A 18 3.93 -15.20 -3.63
CA GLU A 18 3.89 -15.46 -5.08
C GLU A 18 2.57 -16.07 -5.52
N ASP A 19 1.84 -16.71 -4.60
CA ASP A 19 0.57 -17.37 -4.88
C ASP A 19 -0.52 -17.02 -3.86
N CYS A 20 -1.77 -17.12 -4.33
CA CYS A 20 -2.96 -16.72 -3.57
C CYS A 20 -3.22 -17.64 -2.35
N ASP A 21 -2.85 -18.91 -2.43
CA ASP A 21 -3.14 -19.90 -1.38
C ASP A 21 -2.17 -19.71 -0.20
N SER A 22 -0.87 -19.52 -0.49
CA SER A 22 0.15 -19.13 0.49
C SER A 22 -0.17 -17.79 1.13
N LEU A 23 -0.61 -16.80 0.34
CA LEU A 23 -1.05 -15.50 0.86
C LEU A 23 -2.22 -15.65 1.85
N HIS A 24 -3.21 -16.47 1.51
CA HIS A 24 -4.35 -16.74 2.38
C HIS A 24 -3.94 -17.42 3.70
N GLN A 25 -3.06 -18.43 3.64
CA GLN A 25 -2.53 -19.10 4.83
C GLN A 25 -1.79 -18.12 5.75
N GLN A 26 -0.96 -17.23 5.19
CA GLN A 26 -0.24 -16.24 6.00
C GLN A 26 -1.15 -15.20 6.63
N ILE A 27 -2.19 -14.76 5.91
CA ILE A 27 -3.17 -13.83 6.47
C ILE A 27 -3.97 -14.48 7.61
N GLU A 28 -4.32 -15.76 7.52
CA GLU A 28 -5.03 -16.44 8.61
C GLU A 28 -4.12 -16.60 9.84
N GLN A 29 -2.83 -16.92 9.63
CA GLN A 29 -1.87 -16.95 10.74
C GLN A 29 -1.65 -15.57 11.37
N LEU A 30 -1.58 -14.52 10.54
CA LEU A 30 -1.49 -13.14 11.00
C LEU A 30 -2.71 -12.75 11.83
N LYS A 31 -3.91 -13.13 11.39
CA LYS A 31 -5.16 -12.88 12.10
C LYS A 31 -5.15 -13.54 13.49
N ILE A 32 -4.81 -14.83 13.58
CA ILE A 32 -4.73 -15.54 14.87
C ILE A 32 -3.76 -14.82 15.81
N THR A 33 -2.57 -14.48 15.32
CA THR A 33 -1.54 -13.78 16.10
C THR A 33 -2.00 -12.38 16.53
N ALA A 34 -2.72 -11.67 15.66
CA ALA A 34 -3.28 -10.36 15.96
C ALA A 34 -4.36 -10.46 17.05
N GLU A 35 -5.26 -11.43 16.95
CA GLU A 35 -6.32 -11.67 17.94
C GLU A 35 -5.73 -12.02 19.32
N GLU A 36 -4.68 -12.83 19.39
CA GLU A 36 -3.93 -13.12 20.62
C GLU A 36 -3.32 -11.85 21.26
N ALA A 37 -2.92 -10.89 20.43
CA ALA A 37 -2.43 -9.59 20.87
C ALA A 37 -3.56 -8.58 21.17
N GLY A 38 -4.84 -8.97 21.05
CA GLY A 38 -5.99 -8.09 21.23
C GLY A 38 -6.23 -7.11 20.07
N LEU A 39 -5.66 -7.39 18.89
CA LEU A 39 -5.80 -6.59 17.67
C LEU A 39 -6.80 -7.24 16.70
N LEU A 40 -7.35 -6.44 15.79
CA LEU A 40 -8.30 -6.89 14.77
C LEU A 40 -7.90 -6.35 13.40
N ILE A 41 -8.00 -7.20 12.37
CA ILE A 41 -7.77 -6.78 10.99
C ILE A 41 -8.98 -5.99 10.48
N ASN A 42 -8.74 -4.79 9.98
CA ASN A 42 -9.78 -3.99 9.32
C ASN A 42 -9.99 -4.44 7.87
N THR A 43 -10.80 -5.48 7.69
CA THR A 43 -11.08 -6.09 6.37
C THR A 43 -11.59 -5.11 5.31
N LYS A 44 -12.23 -4.01 5.71
CA LYS A 44 -12.72 -2.98 4.77
C LYS A 44 -11.59 -2.12 4.21
N LYS A 45 -10.54 -1.89 5.00
CA LYS A 45 -9.35 -1.12 4.62
C LYS A 45 -8.29 -1.98 3.93
N THR A 46 -8.23 -3.28 4.23
CA THR A 46 -7.30 -4.19 3.57
C THR A 46 -7.66 -4.36 2.10
N LYS A 47 -6.65 -4.29 1.23
CA LYS A 47 -6.75 -4.45 -0.23
C LYS A 47 -5.69 -5.43 -0.69
N THR A 48 -5.87 -6.00 -1.87
CA THR A 48 -4.89 -6.88 -2.52
C THR A 48 -4.44 -6.26 -3.84
N LEU A 49 -3.13 -6.24 -4.07
CA LEU A 49 -2.52 -5.81 -5.33
C LEU A 49 -1.73 -6.99 -5.89
N VAL A 50 -1.92 -7.31 -7.16
CA VAL A 50 -1.15 -8.34 -7.86
C VAL A 50 -0.23 -7.66 -8.87
N PHE A 51 1.05 -8.00 -8.80
CA PHE A 51 2.05 -7.47 -9.72
C PHE A 51 2.12 -8.33 -10.99
N GLY A 52 2.27 -7.68 -12.15
CA GLY A 52 2.47 -8.34 -13.44
C GLY A 52 1.22 -8.87 -14.12
N ASP A 53 0.09 -8.94 -13.41
CA ASP A 53 -1.20 -9.39 -13.96
C ASP A 53 -2.31 -8.40 -13.63
N ARG A 54 -2.93 -7.84 -14.68
CA ARG A 54 -4.04 -6.90 -14.56
C ARG A 54 -5.38 -7.62 -14.39
N ASN A 55 -5.52 -8.84 -14.89
CA ASN A 55 -6.77 -9.58 -14.90
C ASN A 55 -6.83 -10.52 -13.69
N ILE A 56 -7.03 -9.92 -12.52
CA ILE A 56 -6.97 -10.66 -11.27
C ILE A 56 -8.30 -11.37 -11.01
N GLU A 57 -8.42 -12.63 -11.43
CA GLU A 57 -9.61 -13.46 -11.20
C GLU A 57 -9.67 -14.04 -9.78
N LYS A 58 -8.51 -14.28 -9.16
CA LYS A 58 -8.42 -14.84 -7.81
C LYS A 58 -8.50 -13.75 -6.76
N HIS A 59 -9.33 -13.98 -5.74
CA HIS A 59 -9.45 -13.08 -4.61
C HIS A 59 -9.04 -13.79 -3.33
N VAL A 60 -8.34 -13.05 -2.48
CA VAL A 60 -7.95 -13.53 -1.15
C VAL A 60 -9.10 -13.28 -0.16
N GLN A 61 -9.42 -14.28 0.65
CA GLN A 61 -10.36 -14.11 1.76
C GLN A 61 -9.62 -13.70 3.04
N ILE A 62 -10.13 -12.69 3.74
CA ILE A 62 -9.56 -12.11 4.96
C ILE A 62 -10.67 -12.06 6.01
N ALA A 63 -10.52 -12.83 7.08
CA ALA A 63 -11.52 -12.95 8.16
C ALA A 63 -12.95 -13.14 7.61
N GLY A 64 -13.11 -14.07 6.66
CA GLY A 64 -14.40 -14.37 6.03
C GLY A 64 -14.84 -13.43 4.90
N ASN A 65 -14.18 -12.28 4.70
CA ASN A 65 -14.54 -11.30 3.67
C ASN A 65 -13.62 -11.42 2.46
N ILE A 66 -14.16 -11.24 1.25
CA ILE A 66 -13.36 -11.20 0.02
C ILE A 66 -12.65 -9.85 -0.06
N SER A 67 -11.32 -9.87 -0.18
CA SER A 67 -10.50 -8.66 -0.38
C SER A 67 -10.74 -8.05 -1.76
N GLU A 68 -10.74 -6.72 -1.82
CA GLU A 68 -10.79 -5.99 -3.08
C GLU A 68 -9.43 -6.02 -3.76
N ASN A 69 -9.39 -6.50 -5.00
CA ASN A 69 -8.23 -6.41 -5.86
C ASN A 69 -8.16 -5.00 -6.48
N VAL A 70 -7.04 -4.32 -6.32
CA VAL A 70 -6.82 -2.96 -6.84
C VAL A 70 -5.72 -2.94 -7.89
N GLU A 71 -5.79 -2.01 -8.84
CA GLU A 71 -4.74 -1.81 -9.86
C GLU A 71 -3.58 -0.94 -9.32
N GLN A 72 -3.84 -0.15 -8.29
CA GLN A 72 -2.86 0.74 -7.68
C GLN A 72 -3.16 0.91 -6.19
N PHE A 73 -2.11 1.11 -5.39
CA PHE A 73 -2.21 1.26 -3.95
C PHE A 73 -1.17 2.25 -3.44
N GLU A 74 -1.55 3.17 -2.54
CA GLU A 74 -0.60 4.07 -1.88
C GLU A 74 -0.16 3.45 -0.56
N TYR A 75 1.09 3.03 -0.49
CA TYR A 75 1.71 2.46 0.70
C TYR A 75 2.81 3.38 1.24
N LEU A 76 2.69 3.80 2.51
CA LEU A 76 3.62 4.73 3.17
C LEU A 76 3.97 5.96 2.31
N GLY A 77 2.96 6.49 1.60
CA GLY A 77 3.11 7.64 0.73
C GLY A 77 3.73 7.34 -0.64
N SER A 78 3.96 6.08 -1.01
CA SER A 78 4.46 5.64 -2.31
C SER A 78 3.36 4.96 -3.13
N LEU A 79 3.17 5.34 -4.39
CA LEU A 79 2.23 4.68 -5.28
C LEU A 79 2.85 3.41 -5.86
N LEU A 80 2.19 2.28 -5.62
CA LEU A 80 2.46 1.00 -6.24
C LEU A 80 1.40 0.76 -7.31
N THR A 81 1.79 0.23 -8.46
CA THR A 81 0.89 -0.12 -9.57
C THR A 81 1.09 -1.57 -9.95
N TRP A 82 0.04 -2.20 -10.49
CA TRP A 82 0.05 -3.61 -10.91
C TRP A 82 1.16 -3.90 -11.93
N ASP A 83 1.46 -2.96 -12.82
CA ASP A 83 2.50 -3.07 -13.86
C ASP A 83 3.91 -2.74 -13.35
N ASN A 84 4.05 -2.44 -12.05
CA ASN A 84 5.29 -2.01 -11.41
C ASN A 84 5.94 -0.78 -12.06
N ASN A 85 5.13 0.07 -12.69
CA ASN A 85 5.59 1.26 -13.40
C ASN A 85 5.63 2.48 -12.47
N CYS A 86 6.83 2.96 -12.18
CA CYS A 86 7.03 4.14 -11.34
C CYS A 86 6.67 5.48 -12.02
N SER A 87 6.34 5.49 -13.31
CA SER A 87 6.08 6.74 -14.06
C SER A 87 4.98 7.58 -13.43
N ASP A 88 3.89 6.94 -12.99
CA ASP A 88 2.76 7.65 -12.39
C ASP A 88 3.09 8.12 -10.96
N GLU A 89 3.89 7.36 -10.23
CA GLU A 89 4.42 7.80 -8.94
C GLU A 89 5.31 9.04 -9.07
N ILE A 90 6.21 9.04 -10.05
CA ILE A 90 7.11 10.18 -10.34
C ILE A 90 6.28 11.43 -10.67
N LYS A 91 5.32 11.31 -11.60
CA LYS A 91 4.42 12.43 -11.95
C LYS A 91 3.67 12.94 -10.73
N ARG A 92 3.15 12.03 -9.89
CA ARG A 92 2.41 12.37 -8.67
C ARG A 92 3.28 13.15 -7.69
N ARG A 93 4.54 12.73 -7.45
CA ARG A 93 5.48 13.45 -6.58
C ARG A 93 5.89 14.81 -7.11
N ILE A 94 6.08 14.93 -8.43
CA ILE A 94 6.33 16.22 -9.09
C ILE A 94 5.13 17.15 -8.87
N GLY A 95 3.90 16.66 -9.10
CA GLY A 95 2.67 17.42 -8.87
C GLY A 95 2.52 17.90 -7.43
N LYS A 96 2.75 17.01 -6.44
CA LYS A 96 2.74 17.36 -5.00
C LYS A 96 3.76 18.48 -4.69
N SER A 97 4.98 18.36 -5.23
CA SER A 97 6.04 19.36 -5.05
C SER A 97 5.71 20.72 -5.67
N ILE A 98 5.19 20.74 -6.90
CA ILE A 98 4.76 21.97 -7.59
C ILE A 98 3.63 22.65 -6.81
N GLY A 99 2.65 21.87 -6.34
CA GLY A 99 1.54 22.38 -5.53
C GLY A 99 2.03 23.04 -4.23
N ALA A 100 2.94 22.38 -3.52
CA ALA A 100 3.55 22.94 -2.29
C ALA A 100 4.32 24.24 -2.57
N MET A 101 5.12 24.27 -3.64
CA MET A 101 5.84 25.49 -4.04
C MET A 101 4.90 26.64 -4.41
N ALA A 102 3.81 26.34 -5.12
CA ALA A 102 2.80 27.33 -5.47
C ALA A 102 2.10 27.91 -4.22
N ALA A 103 1.77 27.07 -3.24
CA ALA A 103 1.18 27.51 -1.98
C ALA A 103 2.12 28.43 -1.17
N LEU A 104 3.43 28.18 -1.24
CA LEU A 104 4.47 28.99 -0.58
C LEU A 104 4.90 30.23 -1.38
N LYS A 105 4.26 30.51 -2.53
CA LYS A 105 4.68 31.61 -3.42
C LYS A 105 4.74 32.98 -2.73
N SER A 106 3.83 33.28 -1.81
CA SER A 106 3.84 34.55 -1.07
C SER A 106 5.01 34.67 -0.11
N ILE A 107 5.40 33.55 0.52
CA ILE A 107 6.58 33.43 1.39
C ILE A 107 7.84 33.62 0.54
N TRP A 108 7.97 32.88 -0.57
CA TRP A 108 9.12 32.98 -1.46
C TRP A 108 9.31 34.38 -2.08
N ASN A 109 8.22 35.11 -2.32
CA ASN A 109 8.27 36.48 -2.86
C ASN A 109 8.37 37.56 -1.78
N SER A 110 8.34 37.19 -0.49
CA SER A 110 8.38 38.16 0.60
C SER A 110 9.80 38.66 0.82
N LYS A 111 9.99 39.98 0.69
CA LYS A 111 11.27 40.66 1.03
C LYS A 111 11.53 40.77 2.54
N LYS A 112 10.59 40.30 3.37
CA LYS A 112 10.67 40.38 4.84
C LYS A 112 11.29 39.14 5.48
N ILE A 113 11.46 38.07 4.71
CA ILE A 113 12.16 36.87 5.13
C ILE A 113 13.61 37.10 4.72
N LYS A 114 14.45 37.44 5.69
CA LYS A 114 15.91 37.52 5.55
C LYS A 114 16.52 36.20 5.98
#